data_AF-A0A5K3FTS9-F1
#
_entry.id   AF-A0A5K3FTS9-F1
#
_cell.length_a   1.000
_cell.length_b   1.000
_cell.length_c   1.000
_cell.angle_alpha   90.00
_cell.angle_beta   90.00
_cell.angle_gamma   90.00
#
_symmetry.space_group_name_H-M   'P 1'
#
loop_
_entity.id
_entity.type
_entity.pdbx_description
1 polymer ?
#
loop_
_entity_poly.entity_id
_entity_poly.type
_entity_poly.pdbx_seq_one_letter_code
_entity_poly.pdbx_strand_id
1 'polypeptide(L)'
;MGGDFYFSKIETFDEDELLNQMANKKNERKKERRNRKLENLGIFVGKSSFKTLKKAEKFNEYTSELEAKNPEVAFELNQRKAWQLASLKAQGVKVKADISKIRKSVQKSKKNKYKSSKKWTDRIEKTMENRDLKQKKRERNLRMRHDAKRAKKYKKLVKKGHILPELPKE
;
A
#
# COMPACT_ATOMS: atom_id res chain seq x y z
N MET A 1 8.59 61.78 -15.03
CA MET A 1 8.25 61.11 -13.76
C MET A 1 8.34 59.63 -14.03
N GLY A 2 9.47 59.03 -13.60
CA GLY A 2 9.83 57.65 -13.89
C GLY A 2 9.01 56.65 -13.07
N GLY A 3 8.88 55.46 -13.62
CA GLY A 3 8.28 54.31 -12.98
C GLY A 3 8.81 53.04 -13.64
N ASP A 4 10.12 52.78 -13.50
CA ASP A 4 10.69 51.47 -13.79
C ASP A 4 10.16 50.49 -12.73
N PHE A 5 9.06 49.80 -13.08
CA PHE A 5 8.48 48.77 -12.24
C PHE A 5 9.44 47.59 -12.12
N TYR A 6 10.16 47.50 -11.00
CA TYR A 6 11.11 46.45 -10.61
C TYR A 6 10.53 45.01 -10.57
N PHE A 7 9.24 44.82 -10.84
CA PHE A 7 8.52 43.55 -10.68
C PHE A 7 8.35 42.74 -11.97
N SER A 8 8.76 43.23 -13.14
CA SER A 8 8.60 42.53 -14.43
C SER A 8 9.71 41.52 -14.78
N LYS A 9 10.71 41.36 -13.91
CA LYS A 9 11.86 40.44 -14.05
C LYS A 9 11.91 39.35 -12.98
N ILE A 10 10.76 39.00 -12.40
CA ILE A 10 10.67 37.81 -11.53
C ILE A 10 10.33 36.64 -12.45
N GLU A 11 11.33 35.84 -12.79
CA GLU A 11 11.11 34.52 -13.38
C GLU A 11 10.33 33.70 -12.34
N THR A 12 9.03 33.51 -12.59
CA THR A 12 8.13 32.81 -11.66
C THR A 12 8.34 31.30 -11.65
N PHE A 13 9.11 30.78 -12.61
CA PHE A 13 9.49 29.38 -12.74
C PHE A 13 10.96 29.28 -13.11
N ASP A 14 11.72 28.45 -12.39
CA ASP A 14 13.08 28.09 -12.77
C ASP A 14 13.03 27.27 -14.07
N GLU A 15 13.45 27.86 -15.19
CA GLU A 15 13.53 27.20 -16.52
C GLU A 15 14.34 25.89 -16.46
N ASP A 16 15.38 25.86 -15.61
CA ASP A 16 16.19 24.68 -15.35
C ASP A 16 15.39 23.53 -14.73
N GLU A 17 14.37 23.82 -13.92
CA GLU A 17 13.50 22.79 -13.34
C GLU A 17 12.60 22.16 -14.43
N LEU A 18 12.05 22.97 -15.32
CA LEU A 18 11.23 22.50 -16.45
C LEU A 18 12.07 21.68 -17.44
N LEU A 19 13.26 22.15 -17.80
CA LEU A 19 14.20 21.41 -18.65
C LEU A 19 14.62 20.09 -18.02
N ASN A 20 14.86 20.06 -16.71
CA ASN A 20 15.16 18.84 -15.96
C ASN A 20 13.96 17.87 -15.96
N GLN A 21 12.74 18.36 -15.79
CA GLN A 21 11.53 17.52 -15.89
C GLN A 21 11.38 16.91 -17.29
N MET A 22 11.62 17.68 -18.35
CA MET A 22 11.59 17.20 -19.73
C MET A 22 12.70 16.18 -20.02
N ALA A 23 13.92 16.43 -19.57
CA ALA A 23 15.06 15.52 -19.70
C ALA A 23 14.80 14.20 -18.95
N ASN A 24 14.28 14.26 -17.72
CA ASN A 24 13.89 13.10 -16.93
C ASN A 24 12.81 12.26 -17.64
N LYS A 25 11.80 12.91 -18.22
CA LYS A 25 10.76 12.23 -19.02
C LYS A 25 11.34 11.53 -20.26
N LYS A 26 12.32 12.14 -20.93
CA LYS A 26 13.03 11.54 -22.06
C LYS A 26 13.83 10.31 -21.62
N ASN A 27 14.51 10.39 -20.49
CA ASN A 27 15.27 9.27 -19.91
C ASN A 27 14.37 8.10 -19.50
N GLU A 28 13.24 8.38 -18.84
CA GLU A 28 12.26 7.35 -18.47
C GLU A 28 11.65 6.67 -19.72
N ARG A 29 11.31 7.43 -20.77
CA ARG A 29 10.88 6.85 -22.05
C ARG A 29 11.95 5.94 -22.66
N LYS A 30 13.23 6.33 -22.62
CA LYS A 30 14.36 5.52 -23.13
C LYS A 30 14.52 4.23 -22.32
N LYS A 31 14.39 4.32 -21.00
CA LYS A 31 14.43 3.18 -20.08
C LYS A 31 13.26 2.23 -20.30
N GLU A 32 12.05 2.74 -20.50
CA GLU A 32 10.88 1.94 -20.81
C GLU A 32 11.04 1.20 -22.14
N ARG A 33 11.52 1.89 -23.18
CA ARG A 33 11.84 1.25 -24.48
C ARG A 33 12.87 0.13 -24.32
N ARG A 34 13.93 0.35 -23.54
CA ARG A 34 14.93 -0.68 -23.23
C ARG A 34 14.29 -1.85 -22.50
N ASN A 35 13.47 -1.59 -21.48
CA ASN A 35 12.79 -2.63 -20.72
C ASN A 35 11.82 -3.43 -21.59
N ARG A 36 11.05 -2.81 -22.48
CA ARG A 36 10.17 -3.51 -23.44
C ARG A 36 10.96 -4.48 -24.33
N LYS A 37 12.13 -4.06 -24.83
CA LYS A 37 13.02 -4.94 -25.62
C LYS A 37 13.51 -6.15 -24.79
N LEU A 38 13.83 -5.94 -23.52
CA LEU A 38 14.23 -7.02 -22.61
C LEU A 38 13.07 -7.96 -22.25
N GLU A 39 11.88 -7.40 -22.03
CA GLU A 39 10.65 -8.18 -21.76
C GLU A 39 10.30 -9.09 -22.93
N ASN A 40 10.49 -8.62 -24.18
CA ASN A 40 10.30 -9.44 -25.38
C ASN A 40 11.27 -10.62 -25.46
N LEU A 41 12.41 -10.56 -24.75
CA LEU A 41 13.39 -11.64 -24.62
C LEU A 41 13.20 -12.45 -23.33
N GLY A 42 12.12 -12.21 -22.58
CA GLY A 42 11.81 -12.89 -21.32
C GLY A 42 12.71 -12.46 -20.15
N ILE A 43 13.39 -11.32 -20.27
CA ILE A 43 14.27 -10.76 -19.24
C ILE A 43 13.52 -9.65 -18.51
N PHE A 44 13.13 -9.89 -17.26
CA PHE A 44 12.41 -8.91 -16.46
C PHE A 44 13.35 -8.19 -15.49
N VAL A 45 13.25 -6.86 -15.45
CA VAL A 45 14.06 -6.00 -14.56
C VAL A 45 13.17 -5.33 -13.53
N GLY A 46 13.63 -5.24 -12.28
CA GLY A 46 12.96 -4.54 -11.20
C GLY A 46 12.18 -5.43 -10.24
N LYS A 47 11.07 -4.92 -9.71
CA LYS A 47 10.26 -5.59 -8.67
C LYS A 47 9.38 -6.67 -9.30
N SER A 48 9.32 -7.85 -8.67
CA SER A 48 8.39 -8.91 -9.05
C SER A 48 6.95 -8.48 -8.73
N SER A 49 6.17 -8.22 -9.76
CA SER A 49 4.76 -7.88 -9.69
C SER A 49 3.90 -8.98 -10.30
N PHE A 50 2.60 -8.98 -10.01
CA PHE A 50 1.63 -9.82 -10.71
C PHE A 50 1.68 -9.61 -12.22
N LYS A 51 1.88 -8.36 -12.66
CA LYS A 51 2.08 -8.02 -14.09
C LYS A 51 3.31 -8.72 -14.67
N THR A 52 4.41 -8.73 -13.92
CA THR A 52 5.66 -9.41 -14.33
C THR A 52 5.46 -10.91 -14.43
N LEU A 53 4.74 -11.52 -13.48
CA LEU A 53 4.44 -12.94 -13.51
C LEU A 53 3.64 -13.31 -14.76
N LYS A 54 2.56 -12.58 -15.05
CA LYS A 54 1.71 -12.82 -16.23
C LYS A 54 2.51 -12.71 -17.54
N LYS A 55 3.43 -11.73 -17.62
CA LYS A 55 4.32 -11.60 -18.78
C LYS A 55 5.31 -12.77 -18.89
N ALA A 56 5.87 -13.21 -17.77
CA ALA A 56 6.80 -14.33 -17.74
C ALA A 56 6.13 -15.66 -18.14
N GLU A 57 4.89 -15.89 -17.72
CA GLU A 57 4.09 -17.06 -18.10
C GLU A 57 3.79 -17.06 -19.60
N LYS A 58 3.29 -15.94 -20.13
CA LYS A 58 3.08 -15.77 -21.58
C LYS A 58 4.33 -16.00 -22.42
N PHE A 59 5.48 -15.49 -21.95
CA PHE A 59 6.74 -15.70 -22.65
C PHE A 59 7.14 -17.17 -22.65
N ASN A 60 6.92 -17.89 -21.55
CA ASN A 60 7.23 -19.31 -21.44
C ASN A 60 6.34 -20.18 -22.34
N GLU A 61 5.05 -19.84 -22.43
CA GLU A 61 4.11 -20.46 -23.36
C GLU A 61 4.58 -20.25 -24.81
N TYR A 62 4.89 -18.99 -25.17
CA TYR A 62 5.41 -18.64 -26.49
C TYR A 62 6.71 -19.39 -26.84
N THR A 63 7.66 -19.49 -25.91
CA THR A 63 8.90 -20.25 -26.16
C THR A 63 8.64 -21.73 -26.33
N SER A 64 7.73 -22.31 -25.54
CA SER A 64 7.36 -23.73 -25.66
C SER A 64 6.68 -24.03 -27.00
N GLU A 65 5.82 -23.13 -27.49
CA GLU A 65 5.21 -23.25 -28.82
C GLU A 65 6.24 -23.10 -29.94
N LEU A 66 7.21 -22.21 -29.76
CA LEU A 66 8.27 -21.98 -30.74
C LEU A 66 9.22 -23.19 -30.83
N GLU A 67 9.58 -23.79 -29.71
CA GLU A 67 10.39 -25.01 -29.64
C GLU A 67 9.71 -26.18 -30.38
N ALA A 68 8.38 -26.30 -30.28
CA ALA A 68 7.61 -27.34 -30.96
C ALA A 68 7.52 -27.12 -32.48
N LYS A 69 7.42 -25.87 -32.94
CA LYS A 69 7.28 -25.53 -34.36
C LYS A 69 8.63 -25.49 -35.08
N ASN A 70 9.61 -24.79 -34.51
CA ASN A 70 10.89 -24.47 -35.14
C ASN A 70 12.03 -24.51 -34.09
N PRO A 71 12.70 -25.66 -33.93
CA PRO A 71 13.73 -25.83 -32.89
C PRO A 71 14.97 -24.95 -33.10
N GLU A 72 15.35 -24.68 -34.35
CA GLU A 72 16.51 -23.85 -34.68
C GLU A 72 16.33 -22.39 -34.24
N VAL A 73 15.17 -21.80 -34.54
CA VAL A 73 14.83 -20.43 -34.14
C VAL A 73 14.74 -20.32 -32.62
N ALA A 74 14.21 -21.35 -31.95
CA ALA A 74 14.16 -21.39 -30.49
C ALA A 74 15.57 -21.46 -29.87
N PHE A 75 16.49 -22.21 -30.47
CA PHE A 75 17.87 -22.27 -30.03
C PHE A 75 18.58 -20.91 -30.15
N GLU A 76 18.44 -20.22 -31.29
CA GLU A 76 19.02 -18.89 -31.48
C GLU A 76 18.46 -17.87 -30.46
N LEU A 77 17.14 -17.90 -30.22
CA LEU A 77 16.48 -17.05 -29.23
C LEU A 77 17.04 -17.31 -27.82
N ASN A 78 17.18 -18.58 -27.44
CA ASN A 78 17.72 -18.98 -26.15
C ASN A 78 19.19 -18.55 -25.99
N GLN A 79 20.00 -18.68 -27.04
CA GLN A 79 21.39 -18.22 -27.05
C GLN A 79 21.47 -16.70 -26.87
N ARG A 80 20.67 -15.93 -27.62
CA ARG A 80 20.58 -14.47 -27.50
C ARG A 80 20.14 -14.04 -26.10
N LYS A 81 19.15 -14.72 -25.53
CA LYS A 81 18.68 -14.49 -24.15
C LYS A 81 19.78 -14.74 -23.13
N ALA A 82 20.53 -15.84 -23.28
CA ALA A 82 21.63 -16.20 -22.37
C ALA A 82 22.74 -15.13 -22.37
N TRP A 83 23.18 -14.68 -23.55
CA TRP A 83 24.18 -13.62 -23.67
C TRP A 83 23.75 -12.29 -23.05
N GLN A 84 22.52 -11.85 -23.33
CA GLN A 84 22.00 -10.62 -22.72
C GLN A 84 21.87 -10.73 -21.21
N LEU A 85 21.44 -11.88 -20.70
CA LEU A 85 21.32 -12.13 -19.28
C LEU A 85 22.69 -12.14 -18.58
N ALA A 86 23.72 -12.72 -19.19
CA ALA A 86 25.09 -12.65 -18.70
C ALA A 86 25.63 -11.22 -18.67
N SER A 87 25.45 -10.46 -19.76
CA SER A 87 25.85 -9.05 -19.86
C SER A 87 25.17 -8.18 -18.79
N LEU A 88 23.86 -8.33 -18.60
CA LEU A 88 23.11 -7.57 -17.58
C LEU A 88 23.51 -7.94 -16.15
N LYS A 89 23.80 -9.23 -15.89
CA LYS A 89 24.33 -9.67 -14.60
C LYS A 89 25.71 -9.06 -14.32
N ALA A 90 26.59 -9.02 -15.33
CA ALA A 90 27.90 -8.39 -15.22
C ALA A 90 27.79 -6.87 -14.98
N GLN A 91 26.81 -6.21 -15.59
CA GLN A 91 26.48 -4.81 -15.31
C GLN A 91 25.93 -4.58 -13.88
N GLY A 92 25.60 -5.64 -13.13
CA GLY A 92 25.00 -5.54 -11.79
C GLY A 92 23.49 -5.28 -11.79
N VAL A 93 22.82 -5.43 -12.94
CA VAL A 93 21.38 -5.23 -13.05
C VAL A 93 20.63 -6.40 -12.38
N LYS A 94 19.67 -6.10 -11.52
CA LYS A 94 18.83 -7.09 -10.85
C LYS A 94 17.82 -7.72 -11.83
N VAL A 95 18.26 -8.76 -12.53
CA VAL A 95 17.45 -9.53 -13.48
C VAL A 95 16.63 -10.60 -12.79
N LYS A 96 15.39 -10.80 -13.26
CA LYS A 96 14.48 -11.88 -12.86
C LYS A 96 14.13 -12.71 -14.10
N ALA A 97 14.70 -13.91 -14.19
CA ALA A 97 14.45 -14.84 -15.30
C ALA A 97 13.70 -16.11 -14.85
N ASP A 98 13.79 -16.49 -13.57
CA ASP A 98 13.17 -17.73 -13.08
C ASP A 98 11.71 -17.52 -12.66
N ILE A 99 10.79 -18.18 -13.37
CA ILE A 99 9.33 -18.08 -13.12
C ILE A 99 8.98 -18.52 -11.70
N SER A 100 9.58 -19.61 -11.20
CA SER A 100 9.35 -20.12 -9.84
C SER A 100 9.67 -19.07 -8.77
N LYS A 101 10.78 -18.32 -8.92
CA LYS A 101 11.15 -17.25 -7.99
C LYS A 101 10.19 -16.06 -8.07
N ILE A 102 9.72 -15.72 -9.27
CA ILE A 102 8.71 -14.66 -9.47
C ILE A 102 7.39 -15.06 -8.78
N ARG A 103 6.90 -16.30 -8.98
CA ARG A 103 5.70 -16.84 -8.31
C ARG A 103 5.82 -16.77 -6.78
N LYS A 104 6.93 -17.27 -6.22
CA LYS A 104 7.18 -17.22 -4.77
C LYS A 104 7.17 -15.80 -4.22
N SER A 105 7.78 -14.85 -4.92
CA SER A 105 7.82 -13.46 -4.50
C SER A 105 6.45 -12.80 -4.54
N VAL A 106 5.65 -13.05 -5.58
CA VAL A 106 4.25 -12.58 -5.67
C VAL A 106 3.43 -13.17 -4.51
N GLN A 107 3.58 -14.45 -4.22
CA GLN A 107 2.85 -15.09 -3.11
C GLN A 107 3.26 -14.53 -1.74
N LYS A 108 4.55 -14.24 -1.53
CA LYS A 108 5.03 -13.57 -0.32
C LYS A 108 4.41 -12.17 -0.17
N SER A 109 4.33 -11.41 -1.27
CA SER A 109 3.68 -10.10 -1.29
C SER A 109 2.19 -10.20 -0.92
N LYS A 110 1.45 -11.15 -1.51
CA LYS A 110 0.05 -11.42 -1.17
C LYS A 110 -0.13 -11.76 0.31
N LYS A 111 0.69 -12.67 0.85
CA LYS A 111 0.65 -13.05 2.27
C LYS A 111 0.93 -11.86 3.19
N ASN A 112 1.89 -11.01 2.84
CA ASN A 112 2.18 -9.81 3.62
C ASN A 112 1.02 -8.81 3.61
N LYS A 113 0.37 -8.61 2.46
CA LYS A 113 -0.82 -7.76 2.35
C LYS A 113 -1.99 -8.31 3.18
N TYR A 114 -2.23 -9.61 3.14
CA TYR A 114 -3.23 -10.26 3.98
C TYR A 114 -2.95 -10.08 5.47
N LYS A 115 -1.71 -10.35 5.92
CA LYS A 115 -1.30 -10.15 7.32
C LYS A 115 -1.47 -8.69 7.76
N SER A 116 -1.13 -7.74 6.89
CA SER A 116 -1.34 -6.32 7.15
C SER A 116 -2.84 -6.03 7.29
N SER A 117 -3.67 -6.45 6.33
CA SER A 117 -5.11 -6.24 6.38
C SER A 117 -5.72 -6.75 7.68
N LYS A 118 -5.38 -7.98 8.08
CA LYS A 118 -5.85 -8.57 9.34
C LYS A 118 -5.42 -7.75 10.57
N LYS A 119 -4.14 -7.34 10.64
CA LYS A 119 -3.69 -6.47 11.72
C LYS A 119 -4.44 -5.15 11.79
N TRP A 120 -4.85 -4.59 10.65
CA TRP A 120 -5.63 -3.36 10.60
C TRP A 120 -7.07 -3.58 11.05
N THR A 121 -7.72 -4.69 10.64
CA THR A 121 -9.07 -5.03 11.11
C THR A 121 -9.07 -5.26 12.62
N ASP A 122 -8.12 -6.03 13.14
CA ASP A 122 -8.00 -6.32 14.58
C ASP A 122 -7.79 -5.01 15.39
N ARG A 123 -7.02 -4.05 14.85
CA ARG A 123 -6.81 -2.73 15.48
C ARG A 123 -8.08 -1.89 15.51
N ILE A 124 -8.86 -1.90 14.43
CA ILE A 124 -10.12 -1.16 14.35
C ILE A 124 -11.10 -1.74 15.37
N GLU A 125 -11.28 -3.06 15.39
CA GLU A 125 -12.13 -3.76 16.34
C GLU A 125 -11.73 -3.46 17.78
N LYS A 126 -10.43 -3.57 18.11
CA LYS A 126 -9.93 -3.26 19.46
C LYS A 126 -10.17 -1.80 19.85
N THR A 127 -10.04 -0.88 18.91
CA THR A 127 -10.26 0.55 19.15
C THR A 127 -11.75 0.82 19.42
N MET A 128 -12.65 0.20 18.66
CA MET A 128 -14.09 0.28 18.87
C MET A 128 -14.49 -0.32 20.22
N GLU A 129 -14.01 -1.52 20.54
CA GLU A 129 -14.27 -2.18 21.84
C GLU A 129 -13.82 -1.30 23.00
N ASN A 130 -12.60 -0.74 22.93
CA ASN A 130 -12.08 0.14 23.97
C ASN A 130 -12.89 1.45 24.11
N ARG A 131 -13.38 1.99 23.00
CA ARG A 131 -14.28 3.16 23.00
C ARG A 131 -15.58 2.83 23.71
N ASP A 132 -16.20 1.71 23.37
CA ASP A 132 -17.48 1.29 23.94
C ASP A 132 -17.36 0.96 25.42
N LEU A 133 -16.28 0.29 25.84
CA LEU A 133 -16.01 0.00 27.25
C LEU A 133 -15.87 1.29 28.08
N LYS A 134 -15.13 2.28 27.56
CA LYS A 134 -15.00 3.59 28.22
C LYS A 134 -16.34 4.32 28.30
N GLN A 135 -17.13 4.28 27.25
CA GLN A 135 -18.43 4.92 27.19
C GLN A 135 -19.42 4.26 28.18
N LYS A 136 -19.51 2.93 28.19
CA LYS A 136 -20.30 2.16 29.17
C LYS A 136 -19.90 2.47 30.61
N LYS A 137 -18.60 2.57 30.90
CA LYS A 137 -18.10 2.97 32.22
C LYS A 137 -18.55 4.38 32.60
N ARG A 138 -18.49 5.33 31.66
CA ARG A 138 -18.95 6.70 31.88
C ARG A 138 -20.45 6.75 32.17
N GLU A 139 -21.27 6.04 31.39
CA GLU A 139 -22.71 5.96 31.59
C GLU A 139 -23.09 5.35 32.94
N ARG A 140 -22.41 4.27 33.35
CA ARG A 140 -22.58 3.68 34.68
C ARG A 140 -22.24 4.69 35.78
N ASN A 141 -21.13 5.41 35.65
CA ASN A 141 -20.73 6.41 36.64
C ASN A 141 -21.71 7.60 36.72
N LEU A 142 -22.23 8.06 35.58
CA LEU A 142 -23.24 9.12 35.53
C LEU A 142 -24.55 8.68 36.19
N ARG A 143 -24.99 7.44 35.92
CA ARG A 143 -26.16 6.84 36.55
C ARG A 143 -26.01 6.77 38.07
N MET A 144 -24.89 6.23 38.55
CA MET A 144 -24.58 6.18 39.99
C MET A 144 -24.57 7.57 40.63
N ARG A 145 -24.03 8.59 39.95
CA ARG A 145 -24.07 9.99 40.44
C ARG A 145 -25.48 10.54 40.51
N HIS A 146 -26.31 10.26 39.50
CA HIS A 146 -27.71 10.68 39.48
C HIS A 146 -28.51 10.00 40.60
N ASP A 147 -28.33 8.70 40.79
CA ASP A 147 -28.97 7.90 41.82
C ASP A 147 -28.55 8.35 43.22
N ALA A 148 -27.26 8.60 43.44
CA ALA A 148 -26.75 9.15 44.70
C ALA A 148 -27.34 10.53 45.01
N LYS A 149 -27.50 11.41 44.01
CA LYS A 149 -28.16 12.71 44.17
C LYS A 149 -29.63 12.55 44.54
N ARG A 150 -30.36 11.65 43.87
CA ARG A 150 -31.77 11.32 44.18
C ARG A 150 -31.90 10.76 45.60
N ALA A 151 -31.08 9.77 45.97
CA ALA A 151 -31.07 9.17 47.30
C ALA A 151 -30.74 10.20 48.40
N LYS A 152 -29.79 11.12 48.16
CA LYS A 152 -29.47 12.20 49.11
C LYS A 152 -30.64 13.18 49.28
N LYS A 153 -31.33 13.54 48.19
CA LYS A 153 -32.55 14.37 48.26
C LYS A 153 -33.66 13.66 49.01
N TYR A 154 -33.92 12.38 48.70
CA TYR A 154 -34.91 11.55 49.40
C TYR A 154 -34.63 11.48 50.91
N LYS A 155 -33.40 11.13 51.31
CA LYS A 155 -32.99 11.10 52.72
C LYS A 155 -33.20 12.44 53.44
N LYS A 156 -32.99 13.58 52.78
CA LYS A 156 -33.25 14.91 53.35
C LYS A 156 -34.74 15.17 53.56
N LEU A 157 -35.60 14.76 52.63
CA LEU A 157 -37.05 14.95 52.74
C LEU A 157 -37.66 14.08 53.84
N VAL A 158 -37.21 12.82 53.96
CA VAL A 158 -37.60 11.92 55.06
C VAL A 158 -37.20 12.50 56.41
N LYS A 159 -35.95 12.96 56.58
CA LYS A 159 -35.49 13.59 57.83
C LYS A 159 -36.28 14.83 58.23
N LYS A 160 -36.84 15.57 57.26
CA LYS A 160 -37.67 16.74 57.49
C LYS A 160 -39.15 16.41 57.72
N GLY A 161 -39.54 15.14 57.64
CA GLY A 161 -40.93 14.69 57.79
C GLY A 161 -41.83 14.98 56.58
N HIS A 162 -41.27 15.43 55.45
CA HIS A 162 -42.06 15.69 54.23
C HIS A 162 -42.47 14.41 53.50
N ILE A 163 -41.81 13.28 53.77
CA ILE A 163 -42.07 11.97 53.14
C ILE A 163 -41.97 10.91 54.23
N LEU A 164 -42.99 10.04 54.36
CA LEU A 164 -42.88 8.85 55.20
C LEU A 164 -41.92 7.83 54.54
N PRO A 165 -40.95 7.29 55.28
CA PRO A 165 -40.08 6.25 54.73
C PRO A 165 -40.92 5.03 54.35
N GLU A 166 -40.81 4.59 53.09
CA GLU A 166 -41.47 3.37 52.64
C GLU A 166 -40.81 2.16 53.34
N LEU A 167 -41.61 1.30 53.98
CA LEU A 167 -41.14 0.02 54.51
C LEU A 167 -40.72 -0.88 53.32
N PRO A 168 -39.63 -1.66 53.45
CA PRO A 168 -39.25 -2.60 52.40
C PRO A 168 -40.42 -3.56 52.12
N LYS A 169 -40.84 -3.65 50.86
CA LYS A 169 -41.82 -4.66 50.41
C LYS A 169 -41.15 -6.03 50.50
N GLU A 170 -41.75 -6.94 51.25
CA GLU A 170 -41.39 -8.37 51.32
C GLU A 170 -41.44 -9.04 49.95
#